data_AF-A0A1H8BS04-F1
#
_entry.id   AF-A0A1H8BS04-F1
#
_cell.length_a   1.000
_cell.length_b   1.000
_cell.length_c   1.000
_cell.angle_alpha   90.00
_cell.angle_beta   90.00
_cell.angle_gamma   90.00
#
_symmetry.space_group_name_H-M   'P 1'
#
loop_
_entity.id
_entity.type
_entity.pdbx_description
1 polymer ?
#
loop_
_entity_poly.entity_id
_entity_poly.type
_entity_poly.pdbx_seq_one_letter_code
_entity_poly.pdbx_strand_id
1 'polypeptide(L)'
;MKISNTDKAQVLIQALPYIQKYYDKIVVVKYGGNAMIDEQLKQAVMSDIVLLSLVGIKVVLVHGGGPEISDVLNKMGKQSKFIGGLRYTDKETAEVVQMVLSGKVNKGLVSLIEQNKGRSIGLCGIDGGMIQAKKMEGEVDLGFVGDIVSIDTSVILDTLKNGYIPVIATVGADEEGNVYNINADTAAARIASELGAENVILMTDIRGLLANKDDETTLIPHVNVSEVPYLKKQGIISGGMIPKIECCVEAVRRGVKKAVIIDGRTPHSILIEILSDEGVGTMFS
;
A
#
# COMPACT_ATOMS: atom_id res chain seq x y z
N MET A 1 -8.44 -11.30 27.06
CA MET A 1 -7.56 -12.09 27.96
C MET A 1 -6.80 -11.11 28.86
N LYS A 2 -6.69 -11.36 30.18
CA LYS A 2 -5.76 -10.60 31.03
C LYS A 2 -4.38 -11.23 30.90
N ILE A 3 -3.51 -10.63 30.08
CA ILE A 3 -2.11 -11.03 29.95
C ILE A 3 -1.36 -10.53 31.20
N SER A 4 -0.60 -11.40 31.88
CA SER A 4 0.17 -10.99 33.07
C SER A 4 1.27 -10.01 32.69
N ASN A 5 1.77 -9.21 33.66
CA ASN A 5 2.88 -8.30 33.37
C ASN A 5 4.16 -9.03 32.97
N THR A 6 4.38 -10.24 33.51
CA THR A 6 5.49 -11.11 33.13
C THR A 6 5.36 -11.58 31.68
N ASP A 7 4.19 -12.05 31.28
CA ASP A 7 3.96 -12.50 29.89
C ASP A 7 4.09 -11.33 28.91
N LYS A 8 3.60 -10.13 29.27
CA LYS A 8 3.81 -8.92 28.44
C LYS A 8 5.29 -8.62 28.23
N ALA A 9 6.09 -8.65 29.31
CA ALA A 9 7.52 -8.42 29.20
C ALA A 9 8.20 -9.49 28.33
N GLN A 10 7.81 -10.76 28.47
CA GLN A 10 8.34 -11.85 27.68
C GLN A 10 8.02 -11.70 26.18
N VAL A 11 6.78 -11.34 25.83
CA VAL A 11 6.36 -11.08 24.45
C VAL A 11 7.15 -9.91 23.84
N LEU A 12 7.35 -8.81 24.59
CA LEU A 12 8.13 -7.68 24.10
C LEU A 12 9.60 -8.05 23.83
N ILE A 13 10.21 -8.87 24.69
CA ILE A 13 11.58 -9.36 24.48
C ILE A 13 11.67 -10.31 23.28
N GLN A 14 10.65 -11.14 23.04
CA GLN A 14 10.61 -12.00 21.85
C GLN A 14 10.52 -11.22 20.54
N ALA A 15 9.95 -10.00 20.55
CA ALA A 15 9.91 -9.13 19.39
C ALA A 15 11.26 -8.44 19.08
N LEU A 16 12.19 -8.40 20.05
CA LEU A 16 13.44 -7.64 19.94
C LEU A 16 14.30 -8.00 18.71
N PRO A 17 14.51 -9.29 18.34
CA PRO A 17 15.31 -9.64 17.16
C PRO A 17 14.72 -9.09 15.86
N TYR A 18 13.38 -9.07 15.74
CA TYR A 18 12.68 -8.52 14.58
C TYR A 18 12.79 -7.00 14.52
N ILE A 19 12.65 -6.32 15.66
CA ILE A 19 12.88 -4.87 15.76
C ILE A 19 14.31 -4.53 15.33
N GLN A 20 15.31 -5.26 15.83
CA GLN A 20 16.71 -5.04 15.46
C GLN A 20 16.97 -5.25 13.96
N LYS A 21 16.31 -6.23 13.35
CA LYS A 21 16.41 -6.50 11.91
C LYS A 21 15.87 -5.34 11.05
N TYR A 22 14.77 -4.72 11.47
CA TYR A 22 14.11 -3.64 10.73
C TYR A 22 14.49 -2.24 11.22
N TYR A 23 15.30 -2.09 12.26
CA TYR A 23 15.71 -0.80 12.79
C TYR A 23 16.37 0.05 11.69
N ASP A 24 15.92 1.29 11.56
CA ASP A 24 16.34 2.26 10.53
C ASP A 24 16.02 1.87 9.07
N LYS A 25 15.33 0.73 8.85
CA LYS A 25 14.88 0.27 7.54
C LYS A 25 13.58 0.93 7.12
N ILE A 26 13.42 1.11 5.81
CA ILE A 26 12.19 1.63 5.22
C ILE A 26 11.22 0.48 4.93
N VAL A 27 9.99 0.61 5.40
CA VAL A 27 8.86 -0.29 5.08
C VAL A 27 7.77 0.54 4.43
N VAL A 28 7.39 0.18 3.21
CA VAL A 28 6.27 0.81 2.51
C VAL A 28 5.02 -0.04 2.71
N VAL A 29 3.97 0.55 3.24
CA VAL A 29 2.68 -0.11 3.44
C VAL A 29 1.67 0.51 2.50
N LYS A 30 1.15 -0.28 1.57
CA LYS A 30 -0.02 0.10 0.79
C LYS A 30 -1.28 -0.28 1.57
N TYR A 31 -2.07 0.73 1.90
CA TYR A 31 -3.37 0.58 2.55
C TYR A 31 -4.50 1.04 1.62
N GLY A 32 -5.42 0.14 1.25
CA GLY A 32 -6.51 0.49 0.34
C GLY A 32 -7.51 -0.64 0.10
N GLY A 33 -8.67 -0.32 -0.48
CA GLY A 33 -9.72 -1.28 -0.79
C GLY A 33 -10.68 -1.49 0.39
N ASN A 34 -11.27 -2.69 0.49
CA ASN A 34 -12.23 -3.03 1.55
C ASN A 34 -11.62 -2.98 2.96
N ALA A 35 -10.29 -3.08 3.08
CA ALA A 35 -9.57 -2.89 4.35
C ALA A 35 -9.77 -1.48 4.96
N MET A 36 -10.26 -0.49 4.17
CA MET A 36 -10.58 0.87 4.62
C MET A 36 -12.05 1.07 4.97
N ILE A 37 -12.88 0.02 5.06
CA ILE A 37 -14.31 0.19 5.37
C ILE A 37 -14.55 0.10 6.88
N ASP A 38 -13.86 -0.80 7.56
CA ASP A 38 -14.03 -1.05 8.99
C ASP A 38 -13.18 -0.09 9.84
N GLU A 39 -13.84 0.63 10.77
CA GLU A 39 -13.19 1.60 11.65
C GLU A 39 -12.25 0.95 12.69
N GLN A 40 -12.55 -0.27 13.15
CA GLN A 40 -11.67 -0.99 14.08
C GLN A 40 -10.38 -1.41 13.35
N LEU A 41 -10.49 -1.89 12.12
CA LEU A 41 -9.32 -2.23 11.30
C LEU A 41 -8.49 -1.00 10.96
N LYS A 42 -9.11 0.14 10.62
CA LYS A 42 -8.39 1.41 10.44
C LYS A 42 -7.56 1.77 11.67
N GLN A 43 -8.16 1.71 12.85
CA GLN A 43 -7.45 2.02 14.11
C GLN A 43 -6.32 1.03 14.39
N ALA A 44 -6.54 -0.26 14.16
CA ALA A 44 -5.49 -1.28 14.32
C ALA A 44 -4.31 -1.00 13.38
N VAL A 45 -4.56 -0.72 12.10
CA VAL A 45 -3.52 -0.40 11.11
C VAL A 45 -2.75 0.86 11.49
N MET A 46 -3.43 1.93 11.92
CA MET A 46 -2.73 3.14 12.34
C MET A 46 -1.89 2.91 13.60
N SER A 47 -2.40 2.13 14.55
CA SER A 47 -1.66 1.75 15.76
C SER A 47 -0.40 0.95 15.41
N ASP A 48 -0.48 0.01 14.46
CA ASP A 48 0.66 -0.77 13.97
C ASP A 48 1.73 0.15 13.38
N ILE A 49 1.32 1.07 12.49
CA ILE A 49 2.21 2.03 11.82
C ILE A 49 2.92 2.91 12.86
N VAL A 50 2.18 3.40 13.86
CA VAL A 50 2.76 4.20 14.95
C VAL A 50 3.73 3.37 15.79
N LEU A 51 3.39 2.13 16.13
CA LEU A 51 4.28 1.26 16.90
C LEU A 51 5.60 1.01 16.14
N LEU A 52 5.52 0.64 14.87
CA LEU A 52 6.70 0.42 14.02
C LEU A 52 7.57 1.69 13.95
N SER A 53 6.95 2.85 13.79
CA SER A 53 7.66 4.13 13.78
C SER A 53 8.36 4.42 15.11
N LEU A 54 7.70 4.17 16.25
CA LEU A 54 8.25 4.43 17.59
C LEU A 54 9.44 3.52 17.93
N VAL A 55 9.48 2.30 17.38
CA VAL A 55 10.61 1.36 17.57
C VAL A 55 11.75 1.59 16.57
N GLY A 56 11.67 2.63 15.73
CA GLY A 56 12.75 3.07 14.84
C GLY A 56 12.65 2.55 13.41
N ILE A 57 11.54 1.94 13.00
CA ILE A 57 11.30 1.52 11.61
C ILE A 57 10.72 2.70 10.84
N LYS A 58 11.26 2.99 9.65
CA LYS A 58 10.82 4.12 8.81
C LYS A 58 9.63 3.69 7.95
N VAL A 59 8.41 3.97 8.43
CA VAL A 59 7.19 3.56 7.72
C VAL A 59 6.73 4.64 6.74
N VAL A 60 6.43 4.24 5.50
CA VAL A 60 5.75 5.07 4.49
C VAL A 60 4.39 4.45 4.20
N LEU A 61 3.32 5.21 4.42
CA LEU A 61 1.95 4.75 4.15
C LEU A 61 1.50 5.27 2.79
N VAL A 62 1.21 4.38 1.85
CA VAL A 62 0.67 4.72 0.52
C VAL A 62 -0.79 4.29 0.46
N HIS A 63 -1.68 5.12 -0.08
CA HIS A 63 -3.10 4.76 -0.11
C HIS A 63 -3.80 5.08 -1.44
N GLY A 64 -4.84 4.30 -1.69
CA GLY A 64 -5.87 4.59 -2.69
C GLY A 64 -7.15 5.08 -2.03
N GLY A 65 -8.29 4.84 -2.69
CA GLY A 65 -9.60 5.23 -2.15
C GLY A 65 -10.74 4.96 -3.12
N GLY A 66 -10.72 3.80 -3.79
CA GLY A 66 -11.69 3.43 -4.82
C GLY A 66 -13.15 3.65 -4.39
N PRO A 67 -13.61 3.06 -3.27
CA PRO A 67 -14.98 3.25 -2.76
C PRO A 67 -15.32 4.73 -2.51
N GLU A 68 -14.42 5.46 -1.85
CA GLU A 68 -14.61 6.88 -1.52
C GLU A 68 -14.76 7.77 -2.76
N ILE A 69 -13.98 7.48 -3.82
CA ILE A 69 -14.12 8.17 -5.12
C ILE A 69 -15.49 7.86 -5.73
N SER A 70 -15.90 6.58 -5.74
CA SER A 70 -17.19 6.18 -6.28
C SER A 70 -18.35 6.87 -5.56
N ASP A 71 -18.28 6.97 -4.23
CA ASP A 71 -19.32 7.60 -3.42
C ASP A 71 -19.47 9.10 -3.74
N VAL A 72 -18.36 9.81 -3.93
CA VAL A 72 -18.40 11.24 -4.28
C VAL A 72 -18.90 11.44 -5.71
N LEU A 73 -18.44 10.63 -6.67
CA LEU A 73 -18.95 10.68 -8.05
C LEU A 73 -20.46 10.43 -8.10
N ASN A 74 -20.94 9.42 -7.36
CA ASN A 74 -22.37 9.12 -7.28
C ASN A 74 -23.18 10.29 -6.71
N LYS A 75 -22.66 10.97 -5.68
CA LYS A 75 -23.29 12.19 -5.11
C LYS A 75 -23.33 13.36 -6.09
N MET A 76 -22.39 13.41 -7.04
CA MET A 76 -22.36 14.37 -8.14
C MET A 76 -23.22 13.93 -9.33
N GLY A 77 -23.91 12.79 -9.25
CA GLY A 77 -24.72 12.25 -10.35
C GLY A 77 -23.90 11.57 -11.45
N LYS A 78 -22.62 11.29 -11.22
CA LYS A 78 -21.70 10.67 -12.18
C LYS A 78 -21.46 9.19 -11.84
N GLN A 79 -21.69 8.30 -12.80
CA GLN A 79 -21.44 6.87 -12.61
C GLN A 79 -19.96 6.53 -12.75
N SER A 80 -19.47 5.67 -11.84
CA SER A 80 -18.13 5.11 -11.92
C SER A 80 -18.03 4.04 -13.01
N LYS A 81 -17.06 4.16 -13.92
CA LYS A 81 -16.76 3.17 -14.96
C LYS A 81 -15.39 2.54 -14.74
N PHE A 82 -15.31 1.21 -14.83
CA PHE A 82 -14.06 0.46 -14.72
C PHE A 82 -13.81 -0.35 -16.00
N ILE A 83 -12.56 -0.39 -16.44
CA ILE A 83 -12.10 -1.11 -17.63
C ILE A 83 -10.81 -1.84 -17.23
N GLY A 84 -10.80 -3.17 -17.31
CA GLY A 84 -9.61 -3.97 -16.91
C GLY A 84 -9.19 -3.80 -15.45
N GLY A 85 -10.12 -3.46 -14.55
CA GLY A 85 -9.82 -3.18 -13.14
C GLY A 85 -9.32 -1.76 -12.84
N LEU A 86 -9.09 -0.94 -13.86
CA LEU A 86 -8.74 0.47 -13.72
C LEU A 86 -9.98 1.35 -13.87
N ARG A 87 -10.05 2.44 -13.09
CA ARG A 87 -11.13 3.42 -13.18
C ARG A 87 -10.90 4.28 -14.41
N TYR A 88 -11.81 4.21 -15.39
CA TYR A 88 -11.84 5.21 -16.46
C TYR A 88 -12.00 6.60 -15.82
N THR A 89 -11.08 7.50 -16.16
CA THR A 89 -10.94 8.79 -15.48
C THR A 89 -10.92 9.88 -16.55
N ASP A 90 -12.04 10.52 -16.86
CA ASP A 90 -12.00 11.75 -17.68
C ASP A 90 -11.46 12.94 -16.88
N LYS A 91 -11.34 14.11 -17.51
CA LYS A 91 -10.75 15.31 -16.90
C LYS A 91 -11.44 15.70 -15.59
N GLU A 92 -12.77 15.74 -15.60
CA GLU A 92 -13.56 16.06 -14.40
C GLU A 92 -13.39 14.98 -13.32
N THR A 93 -13.36 13.70 -13.71
CA THR A 93 -13.09 12.62 -12.75
C THR A 93 -11.68 12.69 -12.17
N ALA A 94 -10.68 13.17 -12.92
CA ALA A 94 -9.33 13.37 -12.39
C ALA A 94 -9.29 14.40 -11.25
N GLU A 95 -10.00 15.53 -11.41
CA GLU A 95 -10.15 16.56 -10.38
C GLU A 95 -10.84 15.98 -9.13
N VAL A 96 -11.90 15.18 -9.32
CA VAL A 96 -12.59 14.50 -8.21
C VAL A 96 -11.66 13.51 -7.50
N VAL A 97 -10.89 12.72 -8.27
CA VAL A 97 -9.91 11.78 -7.71
C VAL A 97 -8.88 12.52 -6.85
N GLN A 98 -8.34 13.64 -7.34
CA GLN A 98 -7.40 14.48 -6.59
C GLN A 98 -8.01 14.98 -5.28
N MET A 99 -9.22 15.57 -5.34
CA MET A 99 -9.91 16.11 -4.15
C MET A 99 -10.18 15.01 -3.12
N VAL A 100 -10.67 13.85 -3.56
CA VAL A 100 -11.04 12.76 -2.66
C VAL A 100 -9.81 12.10 -2.06
N LEU A 101 -8.82 11.72 -2.86
CA LEU A 101 -7.65 11.04 -2.36
C LEU A 101 -6.79 11.96 -1.50
N SER A 102 -6.45 13.15 -2.00
CA SER A 102 -5.51 14.06 -1.30
C SER A 102 -6.17 14.86 -0.18
N GLY A 103 -7.46 15.17 -0.30
CA GLY A 103 -8.20 15.96 0.68
C GLY A 103 -8.91 15.10 1.72
N LYS A 104 -9.81 14.22 1.29
CA LYS A 104 -10.66 13.45 2.22
C LYS A 104 -9.93 12.26 2.82
N VAL A 105 -9.46 11.34 1.99
CA VAL A 105 -8.90 10.06 2.44
C VAL A 105 -7.56 10.28 3.14
N ASN A 106 -6.63 11.00 2.50
CA ASN A 106 -5.30 11.27 3.04
C ASN A 106 -5.36 11.96 4.40
N LYS A 107 -6.15 13.03 4.53
CA LYS A 107 -6.24 13.78 5.80
C LYS A 107 -7.01 13.02 6.87
N GLY A 108 -7.94 12.13 6.47
CA GLY A 108 -8.54 11.16 7.39
C GLY A 108 -7.49 10.23 8.00
N LEU A 109 -6.61 9.64 7.18
CA LEU A 109 -5.53 8.76 7.66
C LEU A 109 -4.52 9.50 8.54
N VAL A 110 -4.09 10.70 8.12
CA VAL A 110 -3.22 11.57 8.95
C VAL A 110 -3.86 11.83 10.31
N SER A 111 -5.13 12.23 10.34
CA SER A 111 -5.85 12.46 11.61
C SER A 111 -5.90 11.22 12.49
N LEU A 112 -6.07 10.03 11.92
CA LEU A 112 -6.09 8.78 12.69
C LEU A 112 -4.70 8.44 13.28
N ILE A 113 -3.62 8.71 12.55
CA ILE A 113 -2.26 8.56 13.08
C ILE A 113 -2.01 9.52 14.25
N GLU A 114 -2.42 10.79 14.12
CA GLU A 114 -2.29 11.79 15.19
C GLU A 114 -3.12 11.41 16.44
N GLN A 115 -4.31 10.84 16.27
CA GLN A 115 -5.12 10.32 17.38
C GLN A 115 -4.39 9.21 18.15
N ASN A 116 -3.61 8.39 17.45
CA ASN A 116 -2.75 7.36 18.02
C ASN A 116 -1.40 7.91 18.53
N LYS A 117 -1.24 9.23 18.63
CA LYS A 117 -0.02 9.92 19.09
C LYS A 117 1.21 9.67 18.22
N GLY A 118 0.99 9.27 16.96
CA GLY A 118 2.00 9.32 15.93
C GLY A 118 2.25 10.75 15.46
N ARG A 119 3.21 10.90 14.55
CA ARG A 119 3.48 12.17 13.85
C ARG A 119 3.49 11.87 12.37
N SER A 120 2.57 12.45 11.61
CA SER A 120 2.42 12.17 10.18
C SER A 120 2.34 13.43 9.33
N ILE A 121 2.73 13.30 8.06
CA ILE A 121 2.58 14.35 7.05
C ILE A 121 1.88 13.74 5.85
N GLY A 122 0.73 14.31 5.49
CA GLY A 122 -0.03 13.90 4.33
C GLY A 122 0.45 14.59 3.06
N LEU A 123 0.90 13.80 2.09
CA LEU A 123 1.41 14.21 0.78
C LEU A 123 0.60 13.53 -0.34
N CYS A 124 0.73 14.04 -1.56
CA CYS A 124 0.39 13.36 -2.80
C CYS A 124 1.57 13.40 -3.76
N GLY A 125 1.49 12.67 -4.88
CA GLY A 125 2.58 12.64 -5.86
C GLY A 125 2.88 13.97 -6.55
N ILE A 126 2.02 14.99 -6.41
CA ILE A 126 2.27 16.33 -6.96
C ILE A 126 3.23 17.11 -6.03
N ASP A 127 3.19 16.85 -4.73
CA ASP A 127 3.99 17.59 -3.75
C ASP A 127 5.48 17.34 -3.99
N GLY A 128 6.23 18.41 -4.26
CA GLY A 128 7.66 18.33 -4.60
C GLY A 128 7.97 17.65 -5.93
N GLY A 129 6.96 17.42 -6.80
CA GLY A 129 7.15 16.67 -8.04
C GLY A 129 7.41 15.16 -7.81
N MET A 130 6.96 14.62 -6.67
CA MET A 130 7.26 13.25 -6.24
C MET A 130 6.92 12.18 -7.28
N ILE A 131 5.79 12.25 -7.96
CA ILE A 131 5.36 11.27 -8.96
C ILE A 131 5.11 11.99 -10.27
N GLN A 132 6.10 11.91 -11.17
CA GLN A 132 5.94 12.33 -12.55
C GLN A 132 5.16 11.26 -13.30
N ALA A 133 4.02 11.63 -13.85
CA ALA A 133 3.12 10.74 -14.55
C ALA A 133 3.02 11.09 -16.03
N LYS A 134 2.58 10.12 -16.82
CA LYS A 134 2.10 10.32 -18.18
C LYS A 134 0.81 9.55 -18.37
N LYS A 135 0.02 9.92 -19.38
CA LYS A 135 -1.14 9.13 -19.78
C LYS A 135 -0.75 7.69 -20.05
N MET A 136 -1.48 6.75 -19.46
CA MET A 136 -1.33 5.33 -19.73
C MET A 136 -1.76 5.03 -21.16
N GLU A 137 -0.88 4.37 -21.91
CA GLU A 137 -1.15 3.93 -23.28
C GLU A 137 -1.68 2.48 -23.26
N GLY A 138 -2.65 2.18 -24.11
CA GLY A 138 -3.23 0.85 -24.22
C GLY A 138 -4.25 0.75 -25.35
N GLU A 139 -4.81 -0.44 -25.55
CA GLU A 139 -5.84 -0.68 -26.57
C GLU A 139 -7.11 0.15 -26.34
N VAL A 140 -7.37 0.52 -25.09
CA VAL A 140 -8.51 1.34 -24.69
C VAL A 140 -8.01 2.61 -24.01
N ASP A 141 -8.57 3.76 -24.42
CA ASP A 141 -8.31 5.02 -23.75
C ASP A 141 -8.98 5.05 -22.37
N LEU A 142 -8.17 5.11 -21.32
CA LEU A 142 -8.61 5.21 -19.93
C LEU A 142 -8.74 6.65 -19.43
N GLY A 143 -8.45 7.64 -20.27
CA GLY A 143 -8.41 9.06 -19.93
C GLY A 143 -7.16 9.42 -19.13
N PHE A 144 -7.34 10.15 -18.04
CA PHE A 144 -6.31 10.59 -17.09
C PHE A 144 -5.94 9.47 -16.09
N VAL A 145 -5.79 8.24 -16.57
CA VAL A 145 -5.11 7.18 -15.83
C VAL A 145 -3.62 7.27 -16.15
N GLY A 146 -2.79 7.23 -15.12
CA GLY A 146 -1.35 7.53 -15.24
C GLY A 146 -0.45 6.32 -15.11
N ASP A 147 0.58 6.28 -15.96
CA ASP A 147 1.80 5.52 -15.75
C ASP A 147 2.87 6.38 -15.07
N ILE A 148 3.66 5.77 -14.18
CA ILE A 148 4.75 6.43 -13.47
C ILE A 148 5.98 6.51 -14.37
N VAL A 149 6.38 7.73 -14.71
CA VAL A 149 7.63 8.01 -15.44
C VAL A 149 8.82 7.94 -14.49
N SER A 150 8.76 8.69 -13.39
CA SER A 150 9.81 8.80 -12.39
C SER A 150 9.22 9.04 -11.00
N ILE A 151 10.01 8.76 -9.96
CA ILE A 151 9.68 9.14 -8.58
C ILE A 151 10.84 9.91 -7.98
N ASP A 152 10.57 11.13 -7.50
CA ASP A 152 11.49 11.86 -6.64
C ASP A 152 11.20 11.53 -5.18
N THR A 153 12.17 10.91 -4.51
CA THR A 153 12.04 10.47 -3.12
C THR A 153 12.41 11.53 -2.10
N SER A 154 12.93 12.69 -2.53
CA SER A 154 13.52 13.71 -1.65
C SER A 154 12.57 14.14 -0.54
N VAL A 155 11.34 14.50 -0.89
CA VAL A 155 10.32 14.94 0.09
C VAL A 155 9.91 13.82 1.06
N ILE A 156 9.93 12.55 0.62
CA ILE A 156 9.63 11.38 1.46
C ILE A 156 10.76 11.18 2.46
N LEU A 157 12.01 11.21 2.00
CA LEU A 157 13.21 11.04 2.82
C LEU A 157 13.35 12.17 3.84
N ASP A 158 13.09 13.42 3.45
CA ASP A 158 13.09 14.56 4.36
C ASP A 158 12.02 14.42 5.46
N THR A 159 10.82 13.95 5.10
CA THR A 159 9.75 13.67 6.05
C THR A 159 10.16 12.60 7.06
N LEU A 160 10.69 11.46 6.56
CA LEU A 160 11.19 10.37 7.40
C LEU A 160 12.33 10.81 8.31
N LYS A 161 13.29 11.58 7.78
CA LYS A 161 14.46 12.10 8.53
C LYS A 161 14.04 12.99 9.71
N ASN A 162 12.94 13.71 9.58
CA ASN A 162 12.38 14.55 10.65
C ASN A 162 11.48 13.77 11.63
N GLY A 163 11.40 12.44 11.50
CA GLY A 163 10.62 11.57 12.38
C GLY A 163 9.12 11.61 12.14
N TYR A 164 8.69 12.01 10.94
CA TYR A 164 7.30 11.94 10.51
C TYR A 164 7.05 10.70 9.66
N ILE A 165 5.83 10.17 9.74
CA ILE A 165 5.30 9.11 8.87
C ILE A 165 4.70 9.79 7.63
N PRO A 166 5.27 9.61 6.42
CA PRO A 166 4.68 10.11 5.19
C PRO A 166 3.43 9.29 4.85
N VAL A 167 2.32 9.98 4.58
CA VAL A 167 1.06 9.38 4.11
C VAL A 167 0.79 9.88 2.70
N ILE A 168 0.93 9.03 1.69
CA ILE A 168 1.00 9.40 0.28
C ILE A 168 -0.28 8.98 -0.46
N ALA A 169 -1.00 9.97 -0.99
CA ALA A 169 -2.10 9.77 -1.92
C ALA A 169 -1.57 9.53 -3.35
N THR A 170 -2.23 8.63 -4.08
CA THR A 170 -1.73 8.07 -5.35
C THR A 170 -2.25 8.83 -6.58
N VAL A 171 -2.01 10.14 -6.57
CA VAL A 171 -2.18 11.04 -7.73
C VAL A 171 -0.81 11.61 -8.11
N GLY A 172 -0.56 11.76 -9.41
CA GLY A 172 0.65 12.39 -9.94
C GLY A 172 0.32 13.41 -11.02
N ALA A 173 1.33 14.10 -11.54
CA ALA A 173 1.16 15.07 -12.63
C ALA A 173 2.21 14.88 -13.72
N ASP A 174 1.86 15.27 -14.95
CA ASP A 174 2.83 15.43 -16.03
C ASP A 174 3.52 16.81 -15.97
N GLU A 175 4.40 17.08 -16.94
CA GLU A 175 5.14 18.35 -17.04
C GLU A 175 4.25 19.56 -17.37
N GLU A 176 3.05 19.32 -17.90
CA GLU A 176 2.07 20.36 -18.23
C GLU A 176 1.13 20.65 -17.05
N GLY A 177 1.22 19.87 -15.96
CA GLY A 177 0.38 19.99 -14.78
C GLY A 177 -0.96 19.24 -14.88
N ASN A 178 -1.13 18.36 -15.87
CA ASN A 178 -2.30 17.49 -15.93
C ASN A 178 -2.22 16.42 -14.83
N VAL A 179 -3.30 16.25 -14.09
CA VAL A 179 -3.38 15.32 -12.96
C VAL A 179 -3.80 13.94 -13.44
N TYR A 180 -3.11 12.91 -12.97
CA TYR A 180 -3.38 11.52 -13.29
C TYR A 180 -3.73 10.69 -12.06
N ASN A 181 -4.72 9.82 -12.25
CA ASN A 181 -5.11 8.77 -11.31
C ASN A 181 -4.18 7.56 -11.48
N ILE A 182 -3.41 7.23 -10.45
CA ILE A 182 -2.39 6.17 -10.50
C ILE A 182 -2.84 5.00 -9.63
N ASN A 183 -2.64 3.78 -10.11
CA ASN A 183 -2.95 2.59 -9.31
C ASN A 183 -2.10 2.57 -8.02
N ALA A 184 -2.76 2.40 -6.88
CA ALA A 184 -2.09 2.49 -5.59
C ALA A 184 -1.10 1.35 -5.30
N ASP A 185 -1.35 0.15 -5.83
CA ASP A 185 -0.41 -0.98 -5.71
C ASP A 185 0.86 -0.69 -6.53
N THR A 186 0.69 -0.17 -7.76
CA THR A 186 1.79 0.25 -8.64
C THR A 186 2.61 1.39 -8.02
N ALA A 187 1.94 2.41 -7.49
CA ALA A 187 2.59 3.53 -6.82
C ALA A 187 3.38 3.07 -5.59
N ALA A 188 2.81 2.21 -4.74
CA ALA A 188 3.52 1.70 -3.57
C ALA A 188 4.75 0.86 -3.95
N ALA A 189 4.64 -0.01 -4.95
CA ALA A 189 5.75 -0.82 -5.45
C ALA A 189 6.87 0.05 -6.03
N ARG A 190 6.54 1.08 -6.83
CA ARG A 190 7.52 2.00 -7.39
C ARG A 190 8.15 2.89 -6.31
N ILE A 191 7.37 3.45 -5.38
CA ILE A 191 7.89 4.22 -4.24
C ILE A 191 8.87 3.36 -3.43
N ALA A 192 8.49 2.12 -3.11
CA ALA A 192 9.35 1.20 -2.37
C ALA A 192 10.67 0.91 -3.10
N SER A 193 10.60 0.73 -4.42
CA SER A 193 11.77 0.50 -5.27
C SER A 193 12.75 1.67 -5.23
N GLU A 194 12.26 2.88 -5.47
CA GLU A 194 13.10 4.08 -5.53
C GLU A 194 13.63 4.51 -4.15
N LEU A 195 12.94 4.12 -3.07
CA LEU A 195 13.43 4.28 -1.69
C LEU A 195 14.44 3.22 -1.26
N GLY A 196 14.65 2.17 -2.05
CA GLY A 196 15.45 1.01 -1.64
C GLY A 196 14.89 0.34 -0.38
N ALA A 197 13.56 0.24 -0.30
CA ALA A 197 12.87 -0.26 0.89
C ALA A 197 13.26 -1.72 1.21
N GLU A 198 13.27 -2.04 2.50
CA GLU A 198 13.48 -3.41 2.96
C GLU A 198 12.25 -4.26 2.64
N ASN A 199 11.05 -3.68 2.75
CA ASN A 199 9.80 -4.39 2.50
C ASN A 199 8.73 -3.48 1.88
N VAL A 200 7.92 -4.04 0.99
CA VAL A 200 6.65 -3.46 0.54
C VAL A 200 5.50 -4.38 0.88
N ILE A 201 4.54 -3.89 1.66
CA ILE A 201 3.36 -4.64 2.12
C ILE A 201 2.13 -4.13 1.37
N LEU A 202 1.48 -4.99 0.60
CA LEU A 202 0.22 -4.72 -0.08
C LEU A 202 -0.94 -5.32 0.73
N MET A 203 -1.67 -4.47 1.44
CA MET A 203 -2.87 -4.91 2.17
C MET A 203 -4.03 -5.12 1.20
N THR A 204 -4.66 -6.29 1.29
CA THR A 204 -5.81 -6.68 0.46
C THR A 204 -6.92 -7.28 1.31
N ASP A 205 -8.06 -7.62 0.69
CA ASP A 205 -9.23 -8.22 1.33
C ASP A 205 -9.31 -9.75 1.18
N ILE A 206 -8.17 -10.37 0.90
CA ILE A 206 -8.01 -11.82 0.78
C ILE A 206 -6.77 -12.27 1.56
N ARG A 207 -6.71 -13.57 1.87
CA ARG A 207 -5.63 -14.14 2.70
C ARG A 207 -4.23 -14.02 2.10
N GLY A 208 -4.11 -14.01 0.77
CA GLY A 208 -2.86 -14.08 0.04
C GLY A 208 -3.05 -14.86 -1.27
N LEU A 209 -1.98 -15.42 -1.81
CA LEU A 209 -2.06 -16.34 -2.94
C LEU A 209 -2.41 -17.76 -2.45
N LEU A 210 -3.53 -18.29 -2.92
CA LEU A 210 -3.99 -19.64 -2.58
C LEU A 210 -3.72 -20.59 -3.74
N ALA A 211 -3.25 -21.81 -3.46
CA ALA A 211 -3.15 -22.85 -4.50
C ALA A 211 -4.53 -23.28 -5.01
N ASN A 212 -5.55 -23.25 -4.14
CA ASN A 212 -6.95 -23.35 -4.48
C ASN A 212 -7.71 -22.12 -3.97
N LYS A 213 -8.24 -21.31 -4.89
CA LYS A 213 -8.97 -20.06 -4.58
C LYS A 213 -10.18 -20.25 -3.66
N ASP A 214 -10.76 -21.45 -3.64
CA ASP A 214 -11.96 -21.77 -2.86
C ASP A 214 -11.61 -22.38 -1.48
N ASP A 215 -10.32 -22.52 -1.15
CA ASP A 215 -9.83 -23.08 0.11
C ASP A 215 -8.71 -22.21 0.71
N GLU A 216 -9.07 -21.39 1.70
CA GLU A 216 -8.14 -20.50 2.40
C GLU A 216 -7.01 -21.25 3.13
N THR A 217 -7.12 -22.57 3.39
CA THR A 217 -6.04 -23.35 4.01
C THR A 217 -4.88 -23.62 3.07
N THR A 218 -5.07 -23.39 1.77
CA THR A 218 -4.07 -23.62 0.72
C THR A 218 -3.18 -22.40 0.44
N LEU A 219 -3.01 -21.53 1.44
CA LEU A 219 -2.13 -20.36 1.36
C LEU A 219 -0.72 -20.79 0.96
N ILE A 220 -0.19 -20.14 -0.07
CA ILE A 220 1.20 -20.24 -0.48
C ILE A 220 1.96 -19.15 0.29
N PRO A 221 2.76 -19.49 1.31
CA PRO A 221 3.39 -18.47 2.17
C PRO A 221 4.55 -17.76 1.46
N HIS A 222 5.19 -18.42 0.49
CA HIS A 222 6.35 -17.91 -0.22
C HIS A 222 6.31 -18.26 -1.70
N VAL A 223 6.67 -17.30 -2.54
CA VAL A 223 6.78 -17.45 -4.00
C VAL A 223 8.05 -16.77 -4.45
N ASN A 224 8.95 -17.50 -5.13
CA ASN A 224 10.06 -16.85 -5.81
C ASN A 224 9.54 -16.14 -7.06
N VAL A 225 10.07 -14.95 -7.36
CA VAL A 225 9.64 -14.18 -8.54
C VAL A 225 9.83 -14.92 -9.86
N SER A 226 10.74 -15.90 -9.91
CA SER A 226 10.94 -16.80 -11.06
C SER A 226 9.82 -17.82 -11.28
N GLU A 227 9.03 -18.13 -10.24
CA GLU A 227 7.95 -19.11 -10.28
C GLU A 227 6.63 -18.50 -10.77
N VAL A 228 6.50 -17.17 -10.71
CA VAL A 228 5.27 -16.44 -11.08
C VAL A 228 4.78 -16.77 -12.49
N PRO A 229 5.61 -16.82 -13.55
CA PRO A 229 5.14 -17.20 -14.89
C PRO A 229 4.53 -18.60 -14.94
N TYR A 230 5.10 -19.55 -14.17
CA TYR A 230 4.57 -20.90 -14.08
C TYR A 230 3.23 -20.93 -13.35
N LEU A 231 3.11 -20.24 -12.21
CA LEU A 231 1.86 -20.14 -11.44
C LEU A 231 0.74 -19.43 -12.22
N LYS A 232 1.07 -18.43 -13.06
CA LYS A 232 0.12 -17.83 -14.02
C LYS A 232 -0.35 -18.85 -15.05
N LYS A 233 0.55 -19.65 -15.62
CA LYS A 233 0.21 -20.67 -16.62
C LYS A 233 -0.67 -21.79 -16.04
N GLN A 234 -0.50 -22.13 -14.76
CA GLN A 234 -1.35 -23.08 -14.03
C GLN A 234 -2.73 -22.52 -13.66
N GLY A 235 -2.98 -21.22 -13.88
CA GLY A 235 -4.23 -20.57 -13.51
C GLY A 235 -4.38 -20.26 -12.01
N ILE A 236 -3.36 -20.59 -11.20
CA ILE A 236 -3.32 -20.27 -9.76
C ILE A 236 -3.34 -18.74 -9.57
N ILE A 237 -2.52 -18.03 -10.34
CA ILE A 237 -2.56 -16.57 -10.39
C ILE A 237 -3.53 -16.15 -11.50
N SER A 238 -4.67 -15.58 -11.12
CA SER A 238 -5.71 -15.16 -12.06
C SER A 238 -6.46 -13.90 -11.63
N GLY A 239 -7.22 -13.30 -12.56
CA GLY A 239 -8.08 -12.15 -12.29
C GLY A 239 -7.34 -10.94 -11.72
N GLY A 240 -7.93 -10.28 -10.73
CA GLY A 240 -7.37 -9.09 -10.07
C GLY A 240 -6.09 -9.32 -9.27
N MET A 241 -5.67 -10.58 -9.08
CA MET A 241 -4.40 -10.90 -8.41
C MET A 241 -3.19 -10.73 -9.34
N ILE A 242 -3.38 -10.87 -10.66
CA ILE A 242 -2.30 -10.69 -11.65
C ILE A 242 -1.59 -9.34 -11.46
N PRO A 243 -2.28 -8.18 -11.51
CA PRO A 243 -1.60 -6.89 -11.40
C PRO A 243 -0.94 -6.68 -10.04
N LYS A 244 -1.50 -7.24 -8.95
CA LYS A 244 -0.91 -7.16 -7.61
C LYS A 244 0.43 -7.89 -7.52
N ILE A 245 0.45 -9.12 -8.02
CA ILE A 245 1.68 -9.92 -8.03
C ILE A 245 2.71 -9.32 -9.00
N GLU A 246 2.28 -8.77 -10.13
CA GLU A 246 3.19 -8.06 -11.04
C GLU A 246 3.86 -6.87 -10.36
N CYS A 247 3.13 -6.11 -9.54
CA CYS A 247 3.72 -5.04 -8.71
C CYS A 247 4.74 -5.58 -7.70
N CYS A 248 4.44 -6.70 -7.02
CA CYS A 248 5.39 -7.36 -6.10
C CYS A 248 6.66 -7.83 -6.82
N VAL A 249 6.50 -8.48 -7.97
CA VAL A 249 7.61 -8.96 -8.80
C VAL A 249 8.47 -7.79 -9.29
N GLU A 250 7.84 -6.71 -9.75
CA GLU A 250 8.57 -5.51 -10.19
C GLU A 250 9.37 -4.90 -9.03
N ALA A 251 8.76 -4.74 -7.85
CA ALA A 251 9.42 -4.19 -6.68
C ALA A 251 10.68 -5.00 -6.31
N VAL A 252 10.55 -6.33 -6.24
CA VAL A 252 11.68 -7.22 -5.92
C VAL A 252 12.76 -7.15 -6.98
N ARG A 253 12.40 -7.17 -8.27
CA ARG A 253 13.37 -7.05 -9.37
C ARG A 253 14.11 -5.71 -9.38
N ARG A 254 13.49 -4.65 -8.86
CA ARG A 254 14.10 -3.33 -8.70
C ARG A 254 14.90 -3.16 -7.40
N GLY A 255 15.01 -4.20 -6.58
CA GLY A 255 15.92 -4.24 -5.44
C GLY A 255 15.25 -4.17 -4.06
N VAL A 256 13.92 -4.09 -3.98
CA VAL A 256 13.20 -4.28 -2.70
C VAL A 256 13.46 -5.71 -2.22
N LYS A 257 13.84 -5.89 -0.94
CA LYS A 257 14.25 -7.23 -0.46
C LYS A 257 13.10 -8.22 -0.43
N LYS A 258 11.90 -7.73 -0.09
CA LYS A 258 10.68 -8.53 0.05
C LYS A 258 9.48 -7.71 -0.38
N ALA A 259 8.54 -8.35 -1.06
CA ALA A 259 7.20 -7.81 -1.26
C ALA A 259 6.20 -8.79 -0.66
N VAL A 260 5.18 -8.32 0.05
CA VAL A 260 4.22 -9.20 0.71
C VAL A 260 2.80 -8.75 0.41
N ILE A 261 1.92 -9.71 0.10
CA ILE A 261 0.48 -9.50 0.05
C ILE A 261 -0.11 -10.09 1.31
N ILE A 262 -0.76 -9.27 2.15
CA ILE A 262 -1.33 -9.70 3.44
C ILE A 262 -2.83 -9.42 3.52
N ASP A 263 -3.50 -10.18 4.41
CA ASP A 263 -4.90 -9.98 4.72
C ASP A 263 -5.13 -8.76 5.63
N GLY A 264 -5.70 -7.70 5.05
CA GLY A 264 -6.08 -6.49 5.77
C GLY A 264 -7.33 -6.65 6.65
N ARG A 265 -8.04 -7.79 6.58
CA ARG A 265 -9.19 -8.11 7.44
C ARG A 265 -8.78 -8.61 8.82
N THR A 266 -7.51 -9.00 8.97
CA THR A 266 -6.95 -9.48 10.24
C THR A 266 -6.38 -8.30 11.03
N PRO A 267 -6.88 -8.01 12.25
CA PRO A 267 -6.29 -6.96 13.08
C PRO A 267 -4.82 -7.22 13.36
N HIS A 268 -4.01 -6.16 13.35
CA HIS A 268 -2.58 -6.22 13.60
C HIS A 268 -1.76 -7.04 12.58
N SER A 269 -2.28 -7.25 11.37
CA SER A 269 -1.62 -8.05 10.33
C SER A 269 -0.24 -7.51 9.92
N ILE A 270 -0.02 -6.19 9.99
CA ILE A 270 1.30 -5.60 9.72
C ILE A 270 2.32 -6.05 10.78
N LEU A 271 1.95 -6.03 12.06
CA LEU A 271 2.84 -6.46 13.14
C LEU A 271 3.11 -7.95 13.08
N ILE A 272 2.10 -8.77 12.75
CA ILE A 272 2.30 -10.21 12.60
C ILE A 272 3.27 -10.47 11.44
N GLU A 273 3.15 -9.76 10.32
CA GLU A 273 4.06 -9.92 9.18
C GLU A 273 5.50 -9.48 9.48
N ILE A 274 5.68 -8.37 10.21
CA ILE A 274 7.01 -7.79 10.44
C ILE A 274 7.73 -8.40 11.66
N LEU A 275 6.98 -8.77 12.70
CA LEU A 275 7.49 -9.17 14.02
C LEU A 275 7.25 -10.66 14.33
N SER A 276 7.03 -11.51 13.32
CA SER A 276 6.95 -12.96 13.46
C SER A 276 7.56 -13.70 12.26
N ASP A 277 7.77 -15.00 12.43
CA ASP A 277 8.17 -15.92 11.34
C ASP A 277 6.97 -16.60 10.66
N GLU A 278 5.76 -16.50 11.24
CA GLU A 278 4.55 -17.14 10.70
C GLU A 278 4.09 -16.44 9.41
N GLY A 279 4.11 -15.11 9.41
CA GLY A 279 3.55 -14.29 8.34
C GLY A 279 2.02 -14.42 8.24
N VAL A 280 1.37 -13.48 7.57
CA VAL A 280 -0.11 -13.46 7.40
C VAL A 280 -0.55 -13.33 5.95
N GLY A 281 0.31 -13.80 5.05
CA GLY A 281 0.05 -13.75 3.62
C GLY A 281 1.10 -14.44 2.78
N THR A 282 1.34 -13.91 1.59
CA THR A 282 2.30 -14.45 0.62
C THR A 282 3.47 -13.49 0.44
N MET A 283 4.67 -13.96 0.75
CA MET A 283 5.92 -13.25 0.52
C MET A 283 6.47 -13.58 -0.88
N PHE A 284 6.95 -12.55 -1.57
CA PHE A 284 7.65 -12.62 -2.85
C PHE A 284 9.11 -12.17 -2.68
N SER A 285 10.04 -12.95 -3.24
CA SER A 285 11.49 -12.67 -3.24
C SER A 285 12.20 -13.15 -4.50
#